data_AF-A0A914CXY5-F1
#
_entry.id   AF-A0A914CXY5-F1
#
_cell.length_a   1.000
_cell.length_b   1.000
_cell.length_c   1.000
_cell.angle_alpha   90.00
_cell.angle_beta   90.00
_cell.angle_gamma   90.00
#
_symmetry.space_group_name_H-M   'P 1'
#
loop_
_entity.id
_entity.type
_entity.pdbx_description
1 polymer ?
#
loop_
_entity_poly.entity_id
_entity_poly.type
_entity_poly.pdbx_seq_one_letter_code
_entity_poly.pdbx_strand_id
1 'polypeptide(L)'
;MLITGESGAGKTENTKKVIAYLALVGAMQQANEKSDVPKKRGTLEEQIVQTNPVLEAFGNAKTVRNNNSSRFGKFIRSHFSASGKLAGGDIDHYLLEKSRVVRQAPGERCYHIFYQIMSGWDPKLRDKLKLNNDLKYYHFCSQAELTIDGVNDKEEMGITQTAFDIMGFDEVECMNLYKNVAGIMHMGE
;
A
#
# COMPACT_ATOMS: atom_id res chain seq x y z
N MET A 1 -15.65 14.48 -5.11
CA MET A 1 -16.17 13.22 -5.69
C MET A 1 -16.37 12.22 -4.56
N LEU A 2 -17.49 11.52 -4.51
CA LEU A 2 -17.76 10.48 -3.51
C LEU A 2 -17.98 9.14 -4.23
N ILE A 3 -17.24 8.12 -3.84
CA ILE A 3 -17.40 6.75 -4.35
C ILE A 3 -17.88 5.89 -3.19
N THR A 4 -19.12 5.42 -3.26
CA THR A 4 -19.76 4.57 -2.23
C THR A 4 -20.06 3.17 -2.79
N GLY A 5 -20.22 2.20 -1.90
CA GLY A 5 -20.53 0.81 -2.24
C GLY A 5 -20.08 -0.17 -1.17
N GLU A 6 -20.59 -1.40 -1.21
CA GLU A 6 -20.23 -2.47 -0.28
C GLU A 6 -18.79 -2.98 -0.48
N SER A 7 -18.33 -3.88 0.40
CA SER A 7 -17.05 -4.59 0.23
C SER A 7 -17.06 -5.33 -1.10
N GLY A 8 -16.04 -5.14 -1.94
CA GLY A 8 -15.95 -5.75 -3.27
C GLY A 8 -16.57 -4.93 -4.41
N ALA A 9 -17.22 -3.79 -4.15
CA ALA A 9 -17.84 -2.95 -5.18
C ALA A 9 -16.84 -2.18 -6.11
N GLY A 10 -15.54 -2.49 -6.07
CA GLY A 10 -14.54 -1.87 -6.94
C GLY A 10 -14.20 -0.41 -6.62
N LYS A 11 -14.49 0.08 -5.40
CA LYS A 11 -14.25 1.49 -5.01
C LYS A 11 -12.80 1.93 -5.24
N THR A 12 -11.85 1.11 -4.80
CA THR A 12 -10.41 1.40 -4.93
C THR A 12 -9.98 1.45 -6.39
N GLU A 13 -10.42 0.48 -7.21
CA GLU A 13 -10.11 0.43 -8.64
C GLU A 13 -10.69 1.62 -9.41
N ASN A 14 -11.91 2.04 -9.08
CA ASN A 14 -12.51 3.24 -9.67
C ASN A 14 -11.73 4.50 -9.27
N THR A 15 -11.30 4.59 -8.01
CA THR A 15 -10.47 5.70 -7.52
C THR A 15 -9.14 5.77 -8.27
N LYS A 16 -8.47 4.62 -8.52
CA LYS A 16 -7.24 4.56 -9.31
C LYS A 16 -7.44 5.14 -10.72
N LYS A 17 -8.52 4.77 -11.40
CA LYS A 17 -8.84 5.27 -12.74
C LYS A 17 -9.12 6.77 -12.77
N VAL A 18 -9.84 7.29 -11.77
CA VAL A 18 -10.09 8.73 -11.64
C VAL A 18 -8.79 9.49 -11.44
N ILE A 19 -7.94 9.03 -10.53
CA ILE A 19 -6.64 9.65 -10.28
C ILE A 19 -5.78 9.63 -11.54
N ALA A 20 -5.70 8.49 -12.23
CA ALA A 20 -4.94 8.35 -13.47
C ALA A 20 -5.44 9.31 -14.57
N TYR A 21 -6.76 9.48 -14.68
CA TYR A 21 -7.35 10.45 -15.61
C TYR A 21 -6.98 11.90 -15.26
N LEU A 22 -7.12 12.29 -13.99
CA LEU A 22 -6.76 13.65 -13.53
C LEU A 22 -5.27 13.94 -13.74
N ALA A 23 -4.42 12.96 -13.47
CA ALA A 23 -2.99 12.99 -13.74
C ALA A 23 -2.70 13.21 -15.23
N LEU A 24 -3.30 12.41 -16.11
CA LEU A 24 -3.05 12.46 -17.54
C LEU A 24 -3.50 13.80 -18.17
N VAL A 25 -4.66 14.30 -17.77
CA VAL A 25 -5.16 15.62 -18.22
C VAL A 25 -4.27 16.75 -17.71
N GLY A 26 -3.80 16.68 -16.46
CA GLY A 26 -2.87 17.65 -15.89
C GLY A 26 -1.50 17.65 -16.59
N ALA A 27 -0.95 16.48 -16.88
CA ALA A 27 0.34 16.30 -17.53
C ALA A 27 0.35 16.78 -19.00
N MET A 28 -0.76 16.59 -19.75
CA MET A 28 -0.89 17.11 -21.12
C MET A 28 -0.75 18.64 -21.19
N GLN A 29 -1.06 19.36 -20.11
CA GLN A 29 -0.89 20.82 -20.00
C GLN A 29 0.56 21.24 -19.65
N GLN A 30 1.47 20.29 -19.40
CA GLN A 30 2.86 20.49 -19.01
C GLN A 30 3.90 20.03 -20.05
N ALA A 31 3.49 19.54 -21.23
CA ALA A 31 4.38 18.95 -22.25
C ALA A 31 5.53 19.85 -22.76
N ASN A 32 5.62 21.12 -22.31
CA ASN A 32 6.66 22.07 -22.67
C ASN A 32 7.66 22.42 -21.54
N GLU A 33 7.52 21.87 -20.33
CA GLU A 33 8.42 22.15 -19.21
C GLU A 33 9.33 20.94 -18.92
N LYS A 34 10.63 21.06 -19.17
CA LYS A 34 11.63 20.06 -18.77
C LYS A 34 11.71 20.05 -17.24
N SER A 35 11.33 18.95 -16.61
CA SER A 35 11.43 18.78 -15.16
C SER A 35 12.74 18.09 -14.78
N ASP A 36 13.56 18.76 -13.95
CA ASP A 36 14.77 18.21 -13.30
C ASP A 36 14.39 17.26 -12.14
N VAL A 37 13.51 16.29 -12.38
CA VAL A 37 13.16 15.32 -11.34
C VAL A 37 14.31 14.32 -11.18
N PRO A 38 14.80 14.06 -9.95
CA PRO A 38 15.81 13.03 -9.71
C PRO A 38 15.34 11.68 -10.28
N LYS A 39 16.19 10.94 -11.00
CA LYS A 39 15.84 9.68 -11.68
C LYS A 39 15.08 8.62 -10.85
N LYS A 40 15.14 8.69 -9.51
CA LYS A 40 14.43 7.79 -8.59
C LYS A 40 13.01 8.25 -8.24
N ARG A 41 12.72 9.56 -8.26
CA ARG A 41 11.44 10.13 -7.86
C ARG A 41 10.57 10.33 -9.10
N GLY A 42 9.31 9.93 -9.05
CA GLY A 42 8.40 10.14 -10.17
C GLY A 42 7.84 11.56 -10.23
N THR A 43 7.07 11.86 -11.27
CA THR A 43 6.30 13.11 -11.33
C THR A 43 5.28 13.18 -10.19
N LEU A 44 4.69 14.35 -9.96
CA LEU A 44 3.67 14.52 -8.93
C LEU A 44 2.49 13.55 -9.16
N GLU A 45 2.09 13.40 -10.41
CA GLU A 45 1.04 12.50 -10.87
C GLU A 45 1.37 11.04 -10.56
N GLU A 46 2.58 10.61 -10.89
CA GLU A 46 3.05 9.26 -10.61
C GLU A 46 3.07 9.00 -9.10
N GLN A 47 3.59 9.94 -8.31
CA GLN A 47 3.59 9.85 -6.85
C GLN A 47 2.17 9.64 -6.30
N ILE A 48 1.17 10.39 -6.79
CA ILE A 48 -0.23 10.25 -6.34
C ILE A 48 -0.77 8.86 -6.70
N VAL A 49 -0.49 8.33 -7.89
CA VAL A 49 -0.94 6.98 -8.29
C VAL A 49 -0.29 5.91 -7.40
N GLN A 50 1.02 6.05 -7.13
CA GLN A 50 1.81 5.10 -6.35
C GLN A 50 1.49 5.09 -4.85
N THR A 51 0.74 6.07 -4.34
CA THR A 51 0.21 5.97 -2.95
C THR A 51 -0.68 4.75 -2.75
N ASN A 52 -1.36 4.26 -3.80
CA ASN A 52 -2.32 3.17 -3.65
C ASN A 52 -1.63 1.84 -3.29
N PRO A 53 -0.61 1.33 -4.01
CA PRO A 53 0.11 0.13 -3.61
C PRO A 53 0.56 0.13 -2.14
N VAL A 54 1.14 1.26 -1.68
CA VAL A 54 1.57 1.40 -0.28
C VAL A 54 0.37 1.30 0.67
N LEU A 55 -0.68 2.07 0.41
CA LEU A 55 -1.88 2.04 1.27
C LEU A 55 -2.60 0.69 1.23
N GLU A 56 -2.54 -0.05 0.13
CA GLU A 56 -3.12 -1.38 0.02
C GLU A 56 -2.28 -2.41 0.79
N ALA A 57 -0.95 -2.35 0.71
CA ALA A 57 -0.08 -3.23 1.50
C ALA A 57 -0.36 -3.11 3.01
N PHE A 58 -0.49 -1.89 3.52
CA PHE A 58 -0.66 -1.63 4.96
C PHE A 58 -2.12 -1.62 5.43
N GLY A 59 -3.07 -1.31 4.55
CA GLY A 59 -4.47 -1.04 4.92
C GLY A 59 -5.48 -2.02 4.34
N ASN A 60 -5.09 -2.90 3.41
CA ASN A 60 -5.96 -3.95 2.90
C ASN A 60 -5.62 -5.32 3.48
N ALA A 61 -6.64 -6.17 3.53
CA ALA A 61 -6.54 -7.55 3.98
C ALA A 61 -7.52 -8.44 3.20
N LYS A 62 -7.32 -9.77 3.27
CA LYS A 62 -8.32 -10.73 2.79
C LYS A 62 -9.42 -10.91 3.83
N THR A 63 -10.65 -10.85 3.33
CA THR A 63 -11.89 -11.20 4.03
C THR A 63 -12.55 -12.37 3.30
N VAL A 64 -13.55 -13.01 3.92
CA VAL A 64 -14.29 -14.13 3.32
C VAL A 64 -14.90 -13.79 1.94
N ARG A 65 -15.23 -12.52 1.69
CA ARG A 65 -15.89 -12.08 0.44
C ARG A 65 -14.99 -11.34 -0.54
N ASN A 66 -13.82 -10.88 -0.08
CA ASN A 66 -12.94 -10.04 -0.89
C ASN A 66 -11.49 -10.23 -0.44
N ASN A 67 -10.65 -10.67 -1.38
CA ASN A 67 -9.24 -10.93 -1.19
C ASN A 67 -8.40 -9.66 -1.00
N ASN A 68 -8.88 -8.49 -1.48
CA ASN A 68 -8.19 -7.21 -1.34
C ASN A 68 -9.16 -6.15 -0.77
N SER A 69 -9.59 -6.34 0.48
CA SER A 69 -10.58 -5.47 1.13
C SER A 69 -9.89 -4.37 1.92
N SER A 70 -10.15 -3.10 1.58
CA SER A 70 -9.69 -1.96 2.37
C SER A 70 -10.37 -1.94 3.74
N ARG A 71 -9.56 -1.98 4.80
CA ARG A 71 -10.02 -1.98 6.21
C ARG A 71 -9.76 -0.64 6.89
N PHE A 72 -9.72 0.41 6.09
CA PHE A 72 -9.62 1.80 6.47
C PHE A 72 -10.38 2.65 5.45
N GLY A 73 -10.87 3.80 5.90
CA GLY A 73 -11.36 4.86 5.03
C GLY A 73 -10.22 5.77 4.58
N LYS A 74 -10.30 6.27 3.34
CA LYS A 74 -9.38 7.29 2.82
C LYS A 74 -10.15 8.43 2.17
N PHE A 75 -9.69 9.65 2.39
CA PHE A 75 -10.18 10.85 1.73
C PHE A 75 -9.01 11.51 1.02
N ILE A 76 -9.07 11.49 -0.31
CA ILE A 76 -8.01 12.02 -1.17
C ILE A 76 -8.47 13.39 -1.66
N ARG A 77 -7.71 14.42 -1.32
CA ARG A 77 -7.85 15.78 -1.85
C ARG A 77 -6.83 15.97 -2.96
N SER A 78 -7.28 16.35 -4.15
CA SER A 78 -6.41 16.79 -5.24
C SER A 78 -6.54 18.30 -5.35
N HIS A 79 -5.41 19.00 -5.31
CA HIS A 79 -5.34 20.45 -5.39
C HIS A 79 -5.02 20.86 -6.82
N PHE A 80 -5.78 21.82 -7.35
CA PHE A 80 -5.58 22.37 -8.68
C PHE A 80 -5.19 23.85 -8.59
N SER A 81 -4.27 24.28 -9.44
CA SER A 81 -3.93 25.69 -9.60
C SER A 81 -5.09 26.48 -10.21
N ALA A 82 -5.01 27.81 -10.18
CA ALA A 82 -5.95 28.68 -10.90
C ALA A 82 -6.00 28.43 -12.41
N SER A 83 -4.93 27.86 -12.98
CA SER A 83 -4.85 27.45 -14.39
C SER A 83 -5.41 26.05 -14.65
N GLY A 84 -5.95 25.36 -13.64
CA GLY A 84 -6.52 24.02 -13.74
C GLY A 84 -5.49 22.89 -13.74
N LYS A 85 -4.21 23.18 -13.44
CA LYS A 85 -3.13 22.18 -13.36
C LYS A 85 -3.14 21.47 -12.01
N LEU A 86 -2.82 20.18 -11.98
CA LEU A 86 -2.63 19.46 -10.73
C LEU A 86 -1.42 20.05 -9.98
N ALA A 87 -1.67 20.59 -8.79
CA ALA A 87 -0.67 21.28 -7.98
C ALA A 87 -0.21 20.45 -6.76
N GLY A 88 -1.02 19.49 -6.33
CA GLY A 88 -0.69 18.62 -5.21
C GLY A 88 -1.85 17.73 -4.79
N GLY A 89 -1.68 17.04 -3.68
CA GLY A 89 -2.77 16.32 -3.03
C GLY A 89 -2.42 15.85 -1.62
N ASP A 90 -3.45 15.64 -0.81
CA ASP A 90 -3.33 15.10 0.54
C ASP A 90 -4.27 13.89 0.69
N ILE A 91 -3.86 12.96 1.54
CA ILE A 91 -4.67 11.78 1.88
C ILE A 91 -4.89 11.77 3.38
N ASP A 92 -6.14 11.97 3.80
CA ASP A 92 -6.56 11.70 5.17
C ASP A 92 -7.04 10.25 5.27
N HIS A 93 -6.71 9.58 6.36
CA HIS A 93 -7.15 8.23 6.65
C HIS A 93 -8.05 8.22 7.88
N TYR A 94 -9.00 7.28 7.91
CA TYR A 94 -9.95 7.14 9.02
C TYR A 94 -10.21 5.67 9.32
N LEU A 95 -10.44 5.34 10.60
CA LEU A 95 -10.98 4.06 11.03
C LEU A 95 -10.25 2.81 10.50
N LEU A 96 -8.94 2.75 10.69
CA LEU A 96 -8.20 1.49 10.48
C LEU A 96 -8.71 0.43 11.47
N GLU A 97 -9.04 -0.76 10.97
CA GLU A 97 -9.49 -1.89 11.79
C GLU A 97 -8.32 -2.49 12.58
N LYS A 98 -8.00 -1.89 13.73
CA LYS A 98 -6.86 -2.28 14.57
C LYS A 98 -6.95 -3.71 15.10
N SER A 99 -8.16 -4.21 15.38
CA SER A 99 -8.38 -5.56 15.89
C SER A 99 -7.83 -6.65 14.98
N ARG A 100 -7.78 -6.41 13.67
CA ARG A 100 -7.27 -7.35 12.66
C ARG A 100 -5.80 -7.69 12.85
N VAL A 101 -5.02 -6.82 13.49
CA VAL A 101 -3.60 -7.09 13.78
C VAL A 101 -3.45 -8.22 14.79
N VAL A 102 -4.36 -8.34 15.76
CA VAL A 102 -4.23 -9.31 16.86
C VAL A 102 -5.20 -10.48 16.75
N ARG A 103 -6.17 -10.44 15.83
CA ARG A 103 -7.13 -11.51 15.62
C ARG A 103 -7.66 -11.55 14.20
N GLN A 104 -7.68 -12.74 13.58
CA GLN A 104 -8.32 -12.97 12.29
C GLN A 104 -9.40 -14.06 12.42
N ALA A 105 -10.55 -13.87 11.77
CA ALA A 105 -11.58 -14.90 11.70
C ALA A 105 -11.21 -15.96 10.65
N PRO A 106 -11.74 -17.21 10.75
CA PRO A 106 -11.52 -18.23 9.73
C PRO A 106 -11.88 -17.73 8.32
N GLY A 107 -11.03 -18.02 7.33
CA GLY A 107 -11.16 -17.53 5.95
C GLY A 107 -10.66 -16.09 5.73
N GLU A 108 -10.25 -15.38 6.77
CA GLU A 108 -9.61 -14.06 6.67
C GLU A 108 -8.09 -14.15 6.79
N ARG A 109 -7.41 -13.09 6.35
CA ARG A 109 -5.95 -12.87 6.48
C ARG A 109 -5.71 -11.55 7.19
N CYS A 110 -4.53 -11.38 7.80
CA CYS A 110 -4.09 -10.08 8.29
C CYS A 110 -3.75 -9.13 7.13
N TYR A 111 -3.25 -7.93 7.44
CA TYR A 111 -2.81 -6.95 6.44
C TYR A 111 -1.69 -7.50 5.55
N HIS A 112 -1.72 -7.17 4.26
CA HIS A 112 -0.85 -7.80 3.25
C HIS A 112 0.63 -7.61 3.52
N ILE A 113 1.04 -6.46 4.09
CA ILE A 113 2.44 -6.13 4.34
C ILE A 113 3.17 -7.19 5.18
N PHE A 114 2.49 -7.83 6.14
CA PHE A 114 3.09 -8.89 6.98
C PHE A 114 3.59 -10.08 6.16
N TYR A 115 2.89 -10.40 5.08
CA TYR A 115 3.20 -11.53 4.22
C TYR A 115 4.16 -11.12 3.10
N GLN A 116 4.01 -9.91 2.58
CA GLN A 116 4.93 -9.31 1.62
C GLN A 116 6.37 -9.23 2.16
N ILE A 117 6.57 -8.80 3.41
CA ILE A 117 7.92 -8.76 4.00
C ILE A 117 8.52 -10.15 4.25
N MET A 118 7.67 -11.17 4.39
CA MET A 118 8.08 -12.58 4.58
C MET A 118 8.29 -13.33 3.26
N SER A 119 7.89 -12.75 2.13
CA SER A 119 7.87 -13.38 0.80
C SER A 119 9.25 -13.72 0.21
N GLY A 120 10.32 -13.13 0.74
CA GLY A 120 11.67 -13.28 0.18
C GLY A 120 11.88 -12.52 -1.13
N TRP A 121 11.22 -11.37 -1.30
CA TRP A 121 11.51 -10.42 -2.38
C TRP A 121 12.95 -9.91 -2.32
N ASP A 122 13.35 -9.31 -1.19
CA ASP A 122 14.77 -9.10 -0.84
C ASP A 122 15.23 -10.28 0.04
N PRO A 123 16.16 -11.13 -0.43
CA PRO A 123 16.65 -12.28 0.32
C PRO A 123 17.24 -11.92 1.69
N LYS A 124 17.71 -10.68 1.88
CA LYS A 124 18.35 -10.21 3.12
C LYS A 124 17.38 -9.53 4.07
N LEU A 125 16.15 -9.23 3.65
CA LEU A 125 15.21 -8.42 4.44
C LEU A 125 14.82 -9.12 5.74
N ARG A 126 14.48 -10.41 5.67
CA ARG A 126 14.12 -11.21 6.86
C ARG A 126 15.24 -11.24 7.88
N ASP A 127 16.48 -11.49 7.45
CA ASP A 127 17.66 -11.52 8.33
C ASP A 127 17.95 -10.16 8.99
N LYS A 128 17.76 -9.06 8.26
CA LYS A 128 17.87 -7.69 8.79
C LYS A 128 16.80 -7.41 9.83
N LEU A 129 15.58 -7.90 9.62
CA LEU A 129 14.43 -7.73 10.50
C LEU A 129 14.35 -8.78 11.61
N LYS A 130 15.23 -9.78 11.62
CA LYS A 130 15.21 -10.94 12.54
C LYS A 130 13.98 -11.84 12.41
N LEU A 131 13.34 -11.85 11.24
CA LEU A 131 12.18 -12.68 10.93
C LEU A 131 12.56 -14.06 10.38
N ASN A 132 13.34 -14.81 11.16
CA ASN A 132 13.99 -16.05 10.70
C ASN A 132 13.09 -17.29 10.84
N ASN A 133 12.10 -17.24 11.72
CA ASN A 133 11.14 -18.33 11.91
C ASN A 133 10.13 -18.41 10.74
N ASP A 134 9.44 -19.55 10.65
CA ASP A 134 8.29 -19.70 9.76
C ASP A 134 7.18 -18.71 10.13
N LEU A 135 6.37 -18.30 9.15
CA LEU A 135 5.28 -17.34 9.36
C LEU A 135 4.31 -17.79 10.48
N LYS A 136 4.08 -19.10 10.64
CA LYS A 136 3.20 -19.65 11.68
C LYS A 136 3.67 -19.35 13.10
N TYR A 137 4.96 -19.12 13.30
CA TYR A 137 5.53 -18.74 14.59
C TYR A 137 4.98 -17.40 15.10
N TYR A 138 4.71 -16.45 14.20
CA TYR A 138 4.21 -15.12 14.57
C TYR A 138 2.68 -15.13 14.64
N HIS A 139 2.14 -15.41 15.83
CA HIS A 139 0.72 -15.65 16.09
C HIS A 139 -0.19 -14.53 15.60
N PHE A 140 0.23 -13.27 15.72
CA PHE A 140 -0.60 -12.11 15.32
C PHE A 140 -0.95 -12.09 13.83
N CYS A 141 -0.13 -12.69 12.96
CA CYS A 141 -0.42 -12.75 11.52
C CYS A 141 -0.72 -14.16 11.00
N SER A 142 -0.87 -15.15 11.88
CA SER A 142 -0.97 -16.57 11.47
C SER A 142 -2.19 -17.33 11.99
N GLN A 143 -3.23 -16.64 12.47
CA GLN A 143 -4.39 -17.30 13.11
C GLN A 143 -5.40 -17.91 12.14
N ALA A 144 -5.30 -17.57 10.85
CA ALA A 144 -6.23 -17.99 9.82
C ALA A 144 -5.49 -18.21 8.48
N GLU A 145 -5.92 -17.55 7.41
CA GLU A 145 -5.37 -17.74 6.08
C GLU A 145 -3.97 -17.12 5.99
N LEU A 146 -3.02 -17.85 5.39
CA LEU A 146 -1.66 -17.35 5.17
C LEU A 146 -1.40 -16.96 3.72
N THR A 147 -2.25 -17.42 2.80
CA THR A 147 -2.13 -17.23 1.36
C THR A 147 -3.47 -16.76 0.77
N ILE A 148 -3.39 -16.23 -0.44
CA ILE A 148 -4.53 -15.78 -1.23
C ILE A 148 -4.39 -16.38 -2.62
N ASP A 149 -5.42 -17.05 -3.11
CA ASP A 149 -5.40 -17.65 -4.44
C ASP A 149 -5.19 -16.57 -5.51
N GLY A 150 -4.21 -16.81 -6.38
CA GLY A 150 -3.86 -15.91 -7.49
C GLY A 150 -3.07 -14.66 -7.10
N VAL A 151 -2.63 -14.52 -5.85
CA VAL A 151 -1.77 -13.40 -5.40
C VAL A 151 -0.38 -13.90 -5.05
N ASN A 152 0.65 -13.25 -5.59
CA ASN A 152 2.04 -13.53 -5.27
C ASN A 152 2.61 -12.42 -4.37
N ASP A 153 2.72 -12.67 -3.07
CA ASP A 153 3.21 -11.68 -2.11
C ASP A 153 4.64 -11.17 -2.42
N LYS A 154 5.45 -11.96 -3.15
CA LYS A 154 6.79 -11.55 -3.59
C LYS A 154 6.73 -10.48 -4.68
N GLU A 155 5.82 -10.65 -5.63
CA GLU A 155 5.60 -9.65 -6.68
C GLU A 155 4.99 -8.39 -6.09
N GLU A 156 3.98 -8.53 -5.22
CA GLU A 156 3.33 -7.41 -4.52
C GLU A 156 4.30 -6.61 -3.64
N MET A 157 5.27 -7.28 -2.99
CA MET A 157 6.34 -6.60 -2.25
C MET A 157 7.21 -5.75 -3.17
N GLY A 158 7.54 -6.25 -4.37
CA GLY A 158 8.30 -5.50 -5.37
C GLY A 158 7.56 -4.27 -5.88
N ILE A 159 6.24 -4.39 -6.11
CA ILE A 159 5.38 -3.25 -6.47
C ILE A 159 5.38 -2.22 -5.34
N THR A 160 5.23 -2.67 -4.09
CA THR A 160 5.22 -1.80 -2.91
C THR A 160 6.55 -1.06 -2.72
N GLN A 161 7.69 -1.75 -2.90
CA GLN A 161 9.00 -1.10 -2.83
C GLN A 161 9.20 -0.09 -3.95
N THR A 162 8.81 -0.43 -5.18
CA THR A 162 8.88 0.50 -6.32
C THR A 162 8.02 1.75 -6.07
N ALA A 163 6.86 1.59 -5.44
CA ALA A 163 5.99 2.70 -5.06
C ALA A 163 6.66 3.63 -4.04
N PHE A 164 7.33 3.09 -3.01
CA PHE A 164 8.12 3.90 -2.07
C PHE A 164 9.22 4.70 -2.78
N ASP A 165 9.96 4.07 -3.70
CA ASP A 165 11.03 4.72 -4.45
C ASP A 165 10.49 5.90 -5.27
N ILE A 166 9.38 5.69 -6.01
CA ILE A 166 8.72 6.72 -6.83
C ILE A 166 8.22 7.88 -5.94
N MET A 167 7.67 7.56 -4.77
CA MET A 167 7.23 8.54 -3.76
C MET A 167 8.39 9.30 -3.11
N GLY A 168 9.63 8.86 -3.32
CA GLY A 168 10.83 9.53 -2.83
C GLY A 168 11.19 9.18 -1.38
N PHE A 169 10.69 8.07 -0.85
CA PHE A 169 11.14 7.55 0.44
C PHE A 169 12.59 7.07 0.32
N ASP A 170 13.41 7.38 1.32
CA ASP A 170 14.76 6.84 1.37
C ASP A 170 14.80 5.42 1.96
N GLU A 171 15.96 4.76 1.80
CA GLU A 171 16.14 3.38 2.28
C GLU A 171 16.02 3.26 3.81
N VAL A 172 16.37 4.32 4.55
CA VAL A 172 16.30 4.35 6.01
C VAL A 172 14.84 4.47 6.46
N GLU A 173 14.06 5.33 5.83
CA GLU A 173 12.62 5.49 6.06
C GLU A 173 11.88 4.18 5.77
N CYS A 174 12.13 3.57 4.60
CA CYS A 174 11.53 2.29 4.24
C CYS A 174 11.89 1.19 5.25
N MET A 175 13.17 1.08 5.60
CA MET A 175 13.64 0.10 6.57
C MET A 175 13.04 0.35 7.97
N ASN A 176 12.86 1.60 8.39
CA ASN A 176 12.21 1.93 9.65
C ASN A 176 10.72 1.54 9.66
N LEU A 177 10.01 1.71 8.54
CA LEU A 177 8.65 1.19 8.40
C LEU A 177 8.63 -0.34 8.56
N TYR A 178 9.51 -1.05 7.86
CA TYR A 178 9.59 -2.51 7.96
C TYR A 178 9.98 -3.01 9.35
N LYS A 179 10.86 -2.30 10.06
CA LYS A 179 11.18 -2.59 11.48
C LYS A 179 9.96 -2.47 12.38
N ASN A 180 9.09 -1.48 12.16
CA ASN A 180 7.85 -1.36 12.93
C ASN A 180 6.90 -2.54 12.66
N VAL A 181 6.76 -2.96 11.39
CA VAL A 181 5.96 -4.14 11.03
C VAL A 181 6.53 -5.41 11.67
N ALA A 182 7.84 -5.63 11.57
CA ALA A 182 8.53 -6.75 12.20
C ALA A 182 8.38 -6.73 13.73
N GLY A 183 8.47 -5.55 14.36
CA GLY A 183 8.24 -5.38 15.79
C GLY A 183 6.85 -5.85 16.23
N ILE A 184 5.81 -5.57 15.43
CA ILE A 184 4.45 -6.08 15.68
C ILE A 184 4.40 -7.61 15.56
N MET A 185 5.08 -8.19 14.56
CA MET A 185 5.16 -9.65 14.43
C MET A 185 5.83 -10.30 15.64
N HIS A 186 6.94 -9.73 16.12
CA HIS A 186 7.68 -10.19 17.29
C HIS A 186 6.87 -10.10 18.60
N MET A 187 5.88 -9.20 18.70
CA MET A 187 4.98 -9.15 19.85
C MET A 187 4.01 -10.34 19.92
N GLY A 188 3.84 -11.07 18.81
CA GLY A 188 3.00 -12.25 18.72
C GLY A 188 3.76 -13.57 18.72
N GLU A 189 5.03 -13.58 19.15
CA GLU A 189 5.79 -14.84 19.37
C GLU A 189 5.23 -15.69 20.51
#